data_AF-A0A2E0WMT1-F1
#
_entry.id   AF-A0A2E0WMT1-F1
#
_cell.length_a   1.000
_cell.length_b   1.000
_cell.length_c   1.000
_cell.angle_alpha   90.00
_cell.angle_beta   90.00
_cell.angle_gamma   90.00
#
_symmetry.space_group_name_H-M   'P 1'
#
loop_
_entity.id
_entity.type
_entity.pdbx_description
1 polymer ?
#
loop_
_entity_poly.entity_id
_entity_poly.type
_entity_poly.pdbx_seq_one_letter_code
_entity_poly.pdbx_strand_id
1 'polypeptide(L)'
;MNAPAWYRWDGEDLILEVHVQPGARREELAGEHGGRLKVRIKAAPIEGRANRGLIRFLADLFGVAPRDIELLRGETGRDKRLRIPRPARLPPEVIRP
;
A
#
# COMPACT_ATOMS: atom_id res chain seq x y z
N MET A 1 -19.16 -7.56 -10.09
CA MET A 1 -17.71 -7.82 -9.98
C MET A 1 -17.37 -7.80 -8.50
N ASN A 2 -16.77 -8.87 -7.97
CA ASN A 2 -16.47 -8.94 -6.53
C ASN A 2 -15.26 -8.03 -6.27
N ALA A 3 -15.39 -7.06 -5.36
CA ALA A 3 -14.26 -6.20 -5.01
C ALA A 3 -13.14 -7.08 -4.43
N PRO A 4 -11.86 -6.85 -4.80
CA PRO A 4 -10.76 -7.60 -4.23
C PRO A 4 -10.69 -7.41 -2.71
N ALA A 5 -10.35 -8.46 -1.97
CA ALA A 5 -10.26 -8.39 -0.50
C ALA A 5 -9.18 -7.43 0.02
N TRP A 6 -8.29 -6.97 -0.85
CA TRP A 6 -7.11 -6.19 -0.49
C TRP A 6 -7.34 -4.67 -0.41
N TYR A 7 -8.53 -4.17 -0.73
CA TYR A 7 -8.88 -2.80 -0.43
C TYR A 7 -10.36 -2.60 -0.10
N ARG A 8 -10.65 -1.52 0.63
CA ARG A 8 -12.01 -1.03 0.83
C ARG A 8 -12.01 0.48 0.98
N TRP A 9 -13.14 1.11 0.69
CA TRP A 9 -13.34 2.53 0.96
C TRP A 9 -13.96 2.73 2.35
N ASP A 10 -13.51 3.77 3.04
CA ASP A 10 -14.01 4.24 4.33
C ASP A 10 -14.32 5.74 4.21
N GLY A 11 -15.54 6.05 3.76
CA GLY A 11 -15.88 7.38 3.29
C GLY A 11 -15.05 7.76 2.05
N GLU A 12 -14.23 8.79 2.17
CA GLU A 12 -13.33 9.24 1.09
C GLU A 12 -11.93 8.62 1.15
N ASP A 13 -11.65 7.83 2.18
CA ASP A 13 -10.33 7.27 2.42
C ASP A 13 -10.26 5.83 1.95
N LEU A 14 -9.10 5.44 1.43
CA LEU A 14 -8.83 4.10 0.94
C LEU A 14 -8.08 3.31 2.03
N ILE A 15 -8.65 2.18 2.44
CA ILE A 15 -7.99 1.22 3.32
C ILE A 15 -7.39 0.12 2.46
N LEU A 16 -6.07 -0.04 2.53
CA LEU A 16 -5.29 -1.00 1.75
C LEU A 16 -4.71 -2.09 2.64
N GLU A 17 -4.87 -3.34 2.22
CA GLU A 17 -4.13 -4.49 2.75
C GLU A 17 -3.03 -4.90 1.78
N VAL A 18 -1.78 -4.78 2.20
CA VAL A 18 -0.62 -5.04 1.36
C VAL A 18 0.28 -6.12 1.93
N HIS A 19 0.91 -6.89 1.04
CA HIS A 19 2.01 -7.77 1.37
C HIS A 19 3.32 -7.18 0.82
N VAL A 20 4.20 -6.73 1.70
CA VAL A 20 5.44 -6.06 1.34
C VAL A 20 6.55 -7.07 1.06
N GLN A 21 7.14 -6.99 -0.13
CA GLN A 21 8.37 -7.67 -0.51
C GLN A 21 9.53 -6.65 -0.58
N PRO A 22 10.33 -6.51 0.49
CA PRO A 22 11.50 -5.62 0.50
C PRO A 22 12.67 -6.18 -0.32
N GLY A 23 13.65 -5.33 -0.62
CA GLY A 23 14.88 -5.70 -1.35
C GLY A 23 14.65 -6.05 -2.83
N ALA A 24 13.57 -5.56 -3.43
CA ALA A 24 13.29 -5.80 -4.84
C ALA A 24 14.17 -4.92 -5.75
N ARG A 25 14.39 -5.36 -7.00
CA ARG A 25 15.12 -4.55 -8.00
C ARG A 25 14.36 -3.29 -8.42
N ARG A 26 13.03 -3.32 -8.35
CA ARG A 26 12.11 -2.25 -8.76
C ARG A 26 10.97 -2.12 -7.75
N GLU A 27 10.34 -0.96 -7.73
CA GLU A 27 9.15 -0.68 -6.93
C GLU A 27 7.92 -0.81 -7.82
N GLU A 28 6.97 -1.67 -7.45
CA GLU A 28 5.83 -2.01 -8.29
C GLU A 28 4.70 -2.66 -7.48
N LEU A 29 3.48 -2.53 -8.00
CA LEU A 29 2.36 -3.39 -7.63
C LEU A 29 2.54 -4.74 -8.35
N ALA A 30 2.65 -5.82 -7.60
CA ALA A 30 2.93 -7.15 -8.11
C ALA A 30 1.67 -8.06 -8.10
N GLY A 31 0.49 -7.44 -8.19
CA GLY A 31 -0.80 -8.12 -8.18
C GLY A 31 -1.21 -8.68 -6.81
N GLU A 32 -2.30 -9.44 -6.79
CA GLU A 32 -2.83 -10.05 -5.57
C GLU A 32 -1.97 -11.24 -5.12
N HIS A 33 -1.77 -11.36 -3.81
CA HIS A 33 -1.09 -12.46 -3.15
C HIS A 33 -1.79 -12.77 -1.82
N GLY A 34 -2.49 -13.91 -1.75
CA GLY A 34 -3.14 -14.38 -0.52
C GLY A 34 -4.18 -13.40 0.03
N GLY A 35 -4.99 -12.77 -0.84
CA GLY A 35 -5.99 -11.78 -0.44
C GLY A 35 -5.44 -10.39 -0.12
N ARG A 36 -4.15 -10.13 -0.41
CA ARG A 36 -3.50 -8.82 -0.21
C ARG A 36 -2.85 -8.33 -1.49
N LEU A 37 -2.68 -7.01 -1.61
CA LEU A 37 -1.95 -6.44 -2.73
C LEU A 37 -0.45 -6.60 -2.48
N LYS A 38 0.23 -7.37 -3.33
CA LYS A 38 1.67 -7.53 -3.21
C LYS A 38 2.37 -6.26 -3.69
N VAL A 39 3.20 -5.67 -2.83
CA VAL A 39 3.98 -4.48 -3.14
C VAL A 39 5.45 -4.81 -3.01
N ARG A 40 6.20 -4.63 -4.10
CA ARG A 40 7.66 -4.75 -4.11
C ARG A 40 8.25 -3.38 -3.84
N ILE A 41 9.22 -3.30 -2.93
CA ILE A 41 9.95 -2.07 -2.64
C ILE A 41 11.46 -2.32 -2.67
N LYS A 42 12.23 -1.31 -3.07
CA LYS A 42 13.70 -1.39 -3.08
C LYS A 42 14.27 -1.35 -1.67
N ALA A 43 13.55 -0.73 -0.74
CA ALA A 43 14.00 -0.57 0.64
C ALA A 43 14.38 -1.93 1.25
N ALA A 44 15.53 -1.96 1.92
CA ALA A 44 16.00 -3.13 2.64
C ALA A 44 15.04 -3.50 3.77
N PRO A 45 14.96 -4.79 4.17
CA PRO A 45 14.18 -5.27 5.32
C PRO A 45 14.79 -4.85 6.67
N ILE A 46 15.27 -3.63 6.76
CA ILE A 46 15.76 -3.02 8.00
C ILE A 46 14.58 -2.28 8.62
N GLU A 47 14.44 -2.40 9.93
CA GLU A 47 13.37 -1.78 10.70
C GLU A 47 13.19 -0.29 10.33
N GLY A 48 11.94 0.10 10.10
CA GLY A 48 11.56 1.44 9.65
C GLY A 48 11.89 1.78 8.19
N ARG A 49 12.93 1.21 7.56
CA ARG A 49 13.24 1.49 6.13
C ARG A 49 12.17 0.94 5.20
N ALA A 50 11.69 -0.27 5.46
CA ALA A 50 10.61 -0.87 4.68
C ALA A 50 9.30 -0.06 4.79
N ASN A 51 8.97 0.43 5.99
CA ASN A 51 7.78 1.26 6.23
C ASN A 51 7.88 2.59 5.48
N ARG A 52 9.02 3.29 5.61
CA ARG A 52 9.25 4.56 4.88
C ARG A 52 9.24 4.37 3.37
N GLY A 53 9.88 3.30 2.88
CA GLY A 53 9.90 2.97 1.45
C GLY A 53 8.50 2.69 0.91
N LEU A 54 7.71 1.90 1.62
CA LEU A 54 6.32 1.63 1.26
C LEU A 54 5.47 2.90 1.27
N ILE A 55 5.51 3.67 2.34
CA ILE A 55 4.70 4.89 2.48
C ILE A 55 5.03 5.87 1.35
N ARG A 56 6.32 6.06 1.05
CA ARG A 56 6.74 6.91 -0.07
C ARG A 56 6.20 6.40 -1.41
N PHE A 57 6.36 5.11 -1.68
CA PHE A 57 5.88 4.50 -2.92
C PHE A 57 4.36 4.65 -3.08
N LEU A 58 3.59 4.41 -2.02
CA LEU A 58 2.13 4.58 -2.04
C LEU A 58 1.72 6.04 -2.17
N ALA A 59 2.42 6.97 -1.50
CA ALA A 59 2.15 8.40 -1.63
C ALA A 59 2.32 8.87 -3.08
N ASP A 60 3.41 8.46 -3.73
CA ASP A 60 3.67 8.74 -5.13
C ASP A 60 2.63 8.07 -6.04
N LEU A 61 2.16 6.87 -5.72
CA LEU A 61 1.14 6.17 -6.52
C LEU A 61 -0.24 6.83 -6.44
N PHE A 62 -0.68 7.18 -5.23
CA PHE A 62 -2.02 7.69 -4.96
C PHE A 62 -2.12 9.22 -4.98
N GLY A 63 -0.99 9.93 -5.11
CA GLY A 63 -0.96 11.39 -5.17
C GLY A 63 -1.32 12.07 -3.85
N VAL A 64 -0.88 11.51 -2.73
CA VAL A 64 -1.08 12.07 -1.39
C VAL A 64 0.26 12.41 -0.73
N ALA A 65 0.27 13.18 0.36
CA ALA A 65 1.52 13.40 1.08
C ALA A 65 1.90 12.14 1.88
N PRO A 66 3.18 11.75 1.94
CA PRO A 66 3.63 10.60 2.73
C PRO A 66 3.23 10.65 4.21
N ARG A 67 3.20 11.85 4.79
CA ARG A 67 2.81 12.08 6.19
C ARG A 67 1.33 11.85 6.47
N ASP A 68 0.49 11.88 5.43
CA ASP A 68 -0.96 11.70 5.55
C ASP A 68 -1.33 10.21 5.49
N ILE A 69 -0.42 9.35 5.02
CA ILE A 69 -0.63 7.89 5.01
C ILE A 69 -0.39 7.34 6.41
N GLU A 70 -1.40 6.65 6.95
CA GLU A 70 -1.33 6.04 8.28
C GLU A 70 -1.12 4.53 8.17
N LEU A 71 -0.17 4.00 8.95
CA LEU A 71 0.00 2.56 9.12
C LEU A 71 -0.90 2.06 10.25
N LEU A 72 -2.02 1.44 9.90
CA LEU A 72 -3.00 0.93 10.86
C LEU A 72 -2.57 -0.39 11.51
N ARG A 73 -1.81 -1.23 10.80
CA ARG A 73 -1.30 -2.52 11.30
C ARG A 73 -0.04 -2.95 10.56
N GLY A 74 0.78 -3.76 11.22
CA GLY A 74 1.85 -4.51 10.58
C GLY A 74 3.20 -3.82 10.60
N GLU A 75 3.47 -3.02 11.63
CA GLU A 75 4.71 -2.25 11.78
C GLU A 75 5.97 -3.11 11.63
N THR A 76 5.97 -4.29 12.26
CA THR A 76 7.07 -5.27 12.26
C THR A 76 6.93 -6.37 11.19
N GLY A 77 5.77 -6.45 10.53
CA GLY A 77 5.43 -7.51 9.58
C GLY A 77 5.58 -7.10 8.11
N ARG A 78 5.51 -8.11 7.21
CA ARG A 78 5.35 -7.89 5.77
C ARG A 78 3.92 -7.53 5.39
N ASP A 79 2.96 -8.05 6.14
CA ASP A 79 1.55 -7.75 5.93
C ASP A 79 1.21 -6.45 6.64
N LYS A 80 0.73 -5.47 5.89
CA LYS A 80 0.44 -4.13 6.39
C LYS A 80 -0.96 -3.70 6.01
N ARG A 81 -1.58 -2.93 6.90
CA ARG A 81 -2.82 -2.23 6.63
C ARG A 81 -2.56 -0.74 6.68
N LEU A 82 -2.88 -0.02 5.62
CA LEU A 82 -2.67 1.43 5.52
C LEU A 82 -3.96 2.16 5.21
N ARG A 83 -4.10 3.36 5.76
CA ARG A 83 -5.11 4.35 5.36
C ARG A 83 -4.45 5.35 4.42
N ILE A 84 -5.05 5.54 3.26
CA ILE A 84 -4.67 6.57 2.28
C ILE A 84 -5.81 7.58 2.24
N PRO A 85 -5.63 8.78 2.79
CA PRO A 85 -6.70 9.75 2.84
C PRO A 85 -6.91 10.40 1.47
N ARG A 86 -8.17 10.49 1.03
CA ARG A 86 -8.59 11.18 -0.21
C ARG A 86 -7.59 11.04 -1.37
N PRO A 87 -7.32 9.82 -1.88
CA PRO A 87 -6.35 9.61 -2.95
C PRO A 87 -6.70 10.45 -4.19
N ALA A 88 -5.76 11.29 -4.64
CA ALA A 88 -5.94 12.14 -5.82
C ALA A 88 -5.77 11.37 -7.14
N ARG A 89 -5.10 10.21 -7.08
CA ARG A 89 -4.87 9.30 -8.20
C ARG A 89 -5.20 7.88 -7.78
N LEU A 90 -5.75 7.10 -8.71
CA LEU A 90 -6.03 5.68 -8.51
C LEU A 90 -5.30 4.87 -9.58
N PRO A 91 -4.49 3.87 -9.19
CA PRO A 91 -3.94 2.92 -10.15
C PRO A 91 -5.08 2.04 -10.71
N PRO A 92 -4.91 1.45 -11.91
CA PRO A 92 -5.97 0.68 -12.58
C PRO A 92 -6.58 -0.46 -11.75
N GLU A 93 -5.81 -1.00 -10.81
CA GLU A 93 -6.22 -2.07 -9.91
C GLU A 93 -7.22 -1.61 -8.83
N VAL A 94 -7.26 -0.30 -8.51
CA VAL A 94 -8.12 0.27 -7.49
C VAL A 94 -9.27 1.05 -8.13
N ILE A 95 -10.49 0.54 -7.93
CA ILE A 95 -11.70 1.19 -8.44
C ILE A 95 -12.44 1.84 -7.26
N ARG A 96 -12.83 3.11 -7.46
CA ARG A 96 -13.79 3.79 -6.56
C ARG A 96 -15.21 3.31 -6.90
N PRO A 97 -16.00 2.84 -5.92
CA PRO A 97 -17.39 2.45 -6.14
C PRO A 97 -18.25 3.64 -6.58
#